data_AF-A0A941CRF0-F1
#
_entry.id   AF-A0A941CRF0-F1
#
_cell.length_a   1.000
_cell.length_b   1.000
_cell.length_c   1.000
_cell.angle_alpha   90.00
_cell.angle_beta   90.00
_cell.angle_gamma   90.00
#
_symmetry.space_group_name_H-M   'P 1'
#
loop_
_entity.id
_entity.type
_entity.pdbx_description
1 polymer ?
#
loop_
_entity_poly.entity_id
_entity_poly.type
_entity_poly.pdbx_seq_one_letter_code
_entity_poly.pdbx_strand_id
1 'polypeptide(L)' 'MLVLNRKINESIILDDGIEIKVLEIVDGKVKIGIEAPKEVTILRKEVYEEISKANNEAANMSKDIFSQLMENRA' A
#
# COMPACT_ATOMS: atom_id res chain seq x y z
N MET A 1 3.40 -17.11 -3.40
CA MET A 1 4.60 -16.33 -3.06
C MET A 1 5.73 -16.82 -3.97
N LEU A 2 6.31 -15.94 -4.79
CA LEU A 2 7.50 -16.23 -5.60
C LEU A 2 8.72 -15.63 -4.90
N VAL A 3 9.81 -16.39 -4.77
CA VAL A 3 11.03 -15.95 -4.08
C VAL A 3 12.18 -15.92 -5.08
N LEU A 4 12.84 -14.77 -5.20
CA LEU A 4 13.94 -14.55 -6.12
C LEU A 4 15.09 -13.90 -5.38
N ASN A 5 16.30 -14.43 -5.55
CA ASN A 5 17.52 -13.77 -5.08
C ASN A 5 18.02 -12.83 -6.18
N ARG A 6 18.16 -11.55 -5.85
CA ARG A 6 18.68 -10.51 -6.75
C ARG A 6 19.94 -9.87 -6.17
N LYS A 7 20.89 -9.53 -7.04
CA LYS A 7 22.07 -8.72 -6.72
C LYS A 7 21.78 -7.23 -6.96
N ILE A 8 22.70 -6.38 -6.50
CA ILE A 8 22.67 -4.94 -6.76
C ILE A 8 22.63 -4.71 -8.29
N ASN A 9 21.80 -3.77 -8.74
CA ASN A 9 21.48 -3.45 -10.14
C ASN A 9 20.67 -4.49 -10.91
N GLU A 10 20.25 -5.60 -10.31
CA GLU A 10 19.26 -6.46 -10.96
C GLU A 10 17.84 -5.92 -10.74
N SER A 11 16.99 -6.11 -11.76
CA SER A 11 15.59 -5.73 -11.72
C SER A 11 14.65 -6.92 -11.93
N ILE A 12 13.41 -6.73 -11.48
CA ILE A 12 12.28 -7.64 -11.62
C ILE A 12 11.18 -6.83 -12.31
N ILE A 13 10.67 -7.35 -13.42
CA ILE A 13 9.57 -6.73 -14.14
C ILE A 13 8.29 -7.50 -13.82
N LEU A 14 7.26 -6.76 -13.41
CA LEU A 14 5.91 -7.25 -13.16
C LEU A 14 4.98 -6.60 -14.19
N ASP A 15 4.38 -7.42 -15.05
CA ASP A 15 3.50 -6.96 -16.15
C ASP A 15 4.17 -5.93 -17.09
N ASP A 16 3.39 -5.23 -17.93
CA ASP A 16 3.89 -4.27 -18.92
C ASP A 16 4.04 -2.84 -18.33
N GLY A 17 4.65 -2.72 -17.16
CA GLY A 17 4.93 -1.37 -16.63
C GLY A 17 5.54 -1.24 -15.25
N ILE A 18 5.65 -2.31 -14.44
CA ILE A 18 6.21 -2.20 -13.09
C ILE A 18 7.62 -2.80 -13.07
N GLU A 19 8.65 -1.97 -12.92
CA GLU A 19 10.03 -2.40 -12.71
C GLU A 19 10.42 -2.20 -11.24
N ILE A 20 10.88 -3.27 -10.60
CA ILE A 20 11.47 -3.24 -9.25
C ILE A 20 12.98 -3.44 -9.39
N LYS A 21 13.78 -2.47 -8.97
CA LYS A 21 15.24 -2.49 -9.07
C LYS A 21 15.89 -2.49 -7.69
N VAL A 22 16.87 -3.36 -7.49
CA VAL A 22 17.69 -3.35 -6.27
C VAL A 22 18.81 -2.32 -6.44
N LEU A 23 18.71 -1.18 -5.74
CA LEU A 23 19.66 -0.08 -5.87
C LEU A 23 20.90 -0.29 -5.01
N GLU A 24 20.73 -0.74 -3.77
CA GLU A 24 21.83 -0.87 -2.81
C GLU A 24 21.46 -1.84 -1.70
N ILE A 25 22.45 -2.51 -1.12
CA ILE A 25 22.30 -3.35 0.06
C ILE A 25 23.31 -2.87 1.09
N VAL A 26 22.84 -2.37 2.23
CA VAL A 26 23.68 -1.88 3.33
C VAL A 26 23.17 -2.48 4.63
N ASP A 27 24.02 -3.25 5.31
CA ASP A 27 23.76 -3.74 6.67
C ASP A 27 22.37 -4.40 6.85
N GLY A 28 22.01 -5.28 5.91
CA GLY A 28 20.71 -5.97 5.89
C GLY A 28 19.52 -5.12 5.42
N LYS A 29 19.70 -3.83 5.16
CA LYS A 29 18.70 -2.97 4.51
C LYS A 29 18.92 -2.95 3.01
N VAL A 30 17.83 -3.03 2.26
CA VAL A 30 17.84 -2.99 0.80
C VAL A 30 17.14 -1.72 0.34
N LYS A 31 17.83 -0.90 -0.47
CA LYS A 31 17.18 0.17 -1.22
C LYS A 31 16.55 -0.44 -2.46
N ILE A 32 15.24 -0.30 -2.56
CA ILE A 32 14.45 -0.79 -3.69
C ILE A 32 13.91 0.43 -4.43
N GLY A 33 14.21 0.53 -5.72
CA GLY A 33 13.54 1.43 -6.65
C GLY A 33 12.33 0.73 -7.24
N ILE A 34 11.19 1.41 -7.30
CA ILE A 34 9.99 0.91 -7.96
C ILE A 34 9.60 1.95 -9.01
N GLU A 35 9.60 1.55 -10.26
CA GLU A 35 9.13 2.34 -11.39
C GLU A 35 7.83 1.74 -11.87
N ALA A 36 6.77 2.54 -11.91
CA ALA A 36 5.45 2.11 -12.35
C ALA A 36 4.73 3.27 -13.06
N PRO A 37 3.78 2.98 -13.96
CA PRO A 37 2.92 4.01 -14.55
C PRO A 37 2.07 4.69 -13.47
N LYS A 38 1.62 5.93 -13.76
CA LYS A 38 0.89 6.78 -12.82
C LYS A 38 -0.44 6.19 -12.34
N GLU A 39 -0.99 5.25 -13.09
CA GLU A 39 -2.24 4.55 -12.76
C GLU A 39 -2.03 3.57 -11.60
N VAL A 40 -0.80 3.10 -11.39
CA VAL A 40 -0.46 2.16 -10.31
C VAL A 40 -0.05 2.93 -9.07
N THR A 41 -0.84 2.77 -8.00
CA THR A 41 -0.54 3.36 -6.70
C THR A 41 0.47 2.51 -5.94
N ILE A 42 1.64 3.08 -5.62
CA ILE A 42 2.68 2.43 -4.83
C ILE A 42 2.60 2.95 -3.39
N LEU A 43 2.30 2.05 -2.45
CA LEU A 43 2.23 2.39 -1.02
C LEU A 43 3.10 1.42 -0.23
N ARG A 44 3.62 1.93 0.89
CA ARG A 44 4.25 1.08 1.90
C ARG A 44 3.18 0.27 2.60
N LYS A 45 3.48 -0.99 2.91
CA LYS A 45 2.48 -1.94 3.44
C LYS A 45 1.84 -1.43 4.72
N GLU A 46 2.65 -0.89 5.64
CA GLU A 46 2.18 -0.37 6.92
C GLU A 46 1.17 0.78 6.73
N VAL A 47 1.44 1.67 5.78
CA VAL A 47 0.55 2.79 5.45
C VAL A 47 -0.76 2.29 4.83
N TYR A 48 -0.69 1.28 3.97
CA TYR A 48 -1.88 0.67 3.38
C TYR A 48 -2.78 0.01 4.44
N GLU A 49 -2.18 -0.73 5.39
CA GLU A 49 -2.91 -1.39 6.47
C GLU A 49 -3.59 -0.37 7.40
N GLU A 50 -2.91 0.73 7.74
CA GLU A 50 -3.49 1.82 8.55
C GLU A 50 -4.68 2.50 7.84
N ILE A 51 -4.54 2.83 6.55
CA ILE A 51 -5.62 3.46 5.76
C ILE A 51 -6.81 2.51 5.64
N SER A 52 -6.56 1.24 5.35
CA SER A 52 -7.62 0.23 5.23
C SER A 52 -8.38 0.05 6.55
N LYS A 53 -7.67 0.05 7.68
CA LYS A 53 -8.28 -0.04 9.00
C LYS A 53 -9.13 1.20 9.32
N ALA A 54 -8.59 2.40 9.09
CA ALA A 54 -9.33 3.65 9.29
C ALA A 54 -10.59 3.74 8.43
N ASN A 55 -10.52 3.32 7.16
CA ASN A 55 -11.69 3.27 6.27
C ASN A 55 -12.77 2.29 6.76
N ASN A 56 -12.37 1.13 7.28
CA ASN A 56 -13.31 0.17 7.86
C ASN A 56 -13.96 0.71 9.15
N GLU A 57 -13.20 1.39 10.01
CA GLU A 57 -13.72 2.02 11.22
C GLU A 57 -14.71 3.14 10.89
N ALA A 58 -14.39 4.01 9.93
CA ALA A 58 -15.28 5.08 9.45
C ALA A 58 -16.57 4.53 8.82
N ALA A 59 -16.48 3.47 8.01
CA ALA A 59 -17.64 2.82 7.41
C ALA A 59 -18.60 2.21 8.46
N ASN A 60 -18.05 1.69 9.57
CA ASN A 60 -18.86 1.17 10.66
C ASN A 60 -19.47 2.28 11.53
N MET A 61 -18.74 3.38 11.77
CA MET A 61 -19.24 4.55 12.51
C MET A 61 -20.47 5.21 11.85
N SER A 62 -20.60 5.13 10.52
CA SER A 62 -21.70 5.79 9.79
C SER A 62 -23.09 5.25 10.15
N LYS A 63 -23.24 4.03 10.68
CA LYS A 63 -24.57 3.48 11.05
C LYS A 63 -25.09 4.06 12.37
N ASP A 64 -24.23 4.13 13.38
CA ASP A 64 -24.57 4.69 14.69
C ASP A 64 -24.82 6.20 14.61
N ILE A 65 -23.95 6.93 13.91
CA ILE A 65 -24.06 8.39 13.75
C ILE A 65 -25.31 8.76 12.94
N PHE A 66 -25.63 8.01 11.88
CA PHE A 66 -26.86 8.25 11.10
C PHE A 66 -28.12 8.04 11.95
N SER A 67 -28.13 7.04 12.83
CA SER A 67 -29.27 6.75 13.70
C SER A 67 -29.49 7.86 14.73
N GLN A 68 -28.41 8.33 15.37
CA GLN A 68 -28.44 9.45 16.34
C GLN A 68 -28.82 10.80 15.72
N LEU A 69 -28.43 11.06 14.46
CA LEU A 69 -28.79 12.29 13.74
C LEU A 69 -30.26 12.31 13.30
N MET A 70 -30.87 11.15 13.07
CA MET A 70 -32.30 11.03 12.75
C MET A 70 -33.18 11.13 14.00
N GLU A 71 -32.68 10.68 15.16
CA GLU A 71 -33.38 10.76 16.45
C GLU A 71 -33.49 12.19 16.98
N ASN A 72 -32.47 13.04 16.77
CA ASN A 72 -32.48 14.45 17.18
C ASN A 72 -33.30 15.39 16.29
N ARG A 73 -33.98 14.87 15.25
CA ARG A 73 -34.84 15.65 14.34
C ARG A 73 -36.34 15.46 14.60
N ALA A 74 -36.74 14.69 15.61
CA ALA A 74 -38.13 14.52 16.03
C ALA A 74 -38.49 15.42 17.21
#